data_AF-A0A960E7Z2-F1
#
_entry.id   AF-A0A960E7Z2-F1
#
_cell.length_a   1.000
_cell.length_b   1.000
_cell.length_c   1.000
_cell.angle_alpha   90.00
_cell.angle_beta   90.00
_cell.angle_gamma   90.00
#
_symmetry.space_group_name_H-M   'P 1'
#
loop_
_entity.id
_entity.type
_entity.pdbx_description
1 polymer ?
#
loop_
_entity_poly.entity_id
_entity_poly.type
_entity_poly.pdbx_seq_one_letter_code
_entity_poly.pdbx_strand_id
1 'polypeptide(L)'
;SHPDLFDTDRHQLGKHVLDYSSEAAAKGLWITNSIVPPQMNAADPTSRVTPVRLVEETTEGIVVDGAQMLGTGAAVADAIFVTSVR
;
A
#
# COMPACT_ATOMS: atom_id res chain seq x y z
N SER A 1 -2.77 8.15 19.29
CA SER A 1 -2.07 7.92 18.01
C SER A 1 -1.15 9.10 17.74
N HIS A 2 -0.11 8.91 16.91
CA HIS A 2 0.81 9.97 16.45
C HIS A 2 0.62 10.24 14.94
N PRO A 3 -0.52 10.85 14.53
CA PRO A 3 -0.81 11.12 13.12
C PRO A 3 0.16 12.14 12.50
N ASP A 4 0.78 12.98 13.33
CA ASP A 4 1.80 13.97 12.98
C ASP A 4 3.03 13.33 12.31
N LEU A 5 3.30 12.05 12.55
CA LEU A 5 4.38 11.32 11.86
C LEU A 5 4.14 11.14 10.36
N PHE A 6 2.90 11.31 9.89
CA PHE A 6 2.54 11.25 8.47
C PHE A 6 2.51 12.63 7.80
N ASP A 7 2.77 13.69 8.58
CA ASP A 7 2.92 15.04 8.07
C ASP A 7 4.40 15.32 7.81
N THR A 8 4.71 15.62 6.55
CA THR A 8 6.05 15.88 6.01
C THR A 8 6.04 17.21 5.28
N ASP A 9 7.22 17.77 4.99
CA ASP A 9 7.34 19.00 4.21
C ASP A 9 6.64 18.92 2.83
N ARG A 10 6.46 17.71 2.30
CA ARG A 10 5.87 17.44 1.00
C ARG A 10 4.38 17.09 1.06
N HIS A 11 3.94 16.40 2.11
CA HIS A 11 2.58 15.86 2.22
C HIS A 11 2.07 15.93 3.66
N GLN A 12 0.81 16.30 3.84
CA GLN A 12 0.16 16.41 5.15
C GLN A 12 -0.91 15.31 5.29
N LEU A 13 -0.47 14.07 5.52
CA LEU A 13 -1.34 12.88 5.45
C LEU A 13 -1.91 12.46 6.82
N GLY A 14 -1.51 13.09 7.92
CA GLY A 14 -1.94 12.72 9.27
C GLY A 14 -3.46 12.73 9.43
N LYS A 15 -4.13 13.74 8.88
CA LYS A 15 -5.59 13.82 8.88
C LYS A 15 -6.22 12.65 8.11
N HIS A 16 -5.68 12.31 6.94
CA HIS A 16 -6.23 11.24 6.09
C HIS A 16 -6.15 9.87 6.78
N VAL A 17 -5.07 9.62 7.52
CA VAL A 17 -4.93 8.39 8.32
C VAL A 17 -6.03 8.28 9.39
N LEU A 18 -6.33 9.39 10.08
CA LEU A 18 -7.40 9.41 11.10
C LEU A 18 -8.79 9.27 10.49
N ASP A 19 -9.04 9.95 9.36
CA ASP A 19 -10.32 9.89 8.65
C ASP A 19 -10.60 8.46 8.18
N TYR A 20 -9.62 7.82 7.52
CA TYR A 20 -9.75 6.45 7.03
C TYR A 20 -9.91 5.44 8.17
N SER A 21 -9.17 5.60 9.27
CA SER A 21 -9.32 4.74 10.47
C SER A 21 -10.74 4.84 11.04
N SER A 22 -11.27 6.06 11.14
CA SER A 22 -12.63 6.30 11.65
C SER A 22 -13.70 5.74 10.72
N GLU A 23 -13.53 5.91 9.41
CA GLU A 23 -14.41 5.36 8.38
C GLU A 23 -14.40 3.82 8.38
N ALA A 24 -13.22 3.22 8.42
CA ALA A 24 -13.06 1.77 8.44
C ALA A 24 -13.74 1.14 9.65
N ALA A 25 -13.59 1.76 10.82
CA ALA A 25 -14.27 1.34 12.04
C ALA A 25 -15.80 1.49 11.94
N ALA A 26 -16.28 2.64 11.44
CA ALA A 26 -17.71 2.90 11.30
C ALA A 26 -18.40 1.94 10.32
N LYS A 27 -17.69 1.51 9.28
CA LYS A 27 -18.20 0.59 8.24
C LYS A 27 -17.91 -0.87 8.53
N GLY A 28 -17.07 -1.18 9.52
CA GLY A 28 -16.63 -2.54 9.82
C GLY A 28 -15.82 -3.17 8.68
N LEU A 29 -14.97 -2.39 8.01
CA LEU A 29 -14.18 -2.87 6.87
C LEU A 29 -13.20 -3.96 7.30
N TRP A 30 -13.17 -5.06 6.56
CA TRP A 30 -12.10 -6.04 6.66
C TRP A 30 -10.94 -5.61 5.76
N ILE A 31 -9.85 -5.19 6.40
CA ILE A 31 -8.62 -4.76 5.73
C ILE A 31 -7.56 -5.85 5.91
N THR A 32 -6.99 -6.34 4.81
CA THR A 32 -5.82 -7.22 4.85
C THR A 32 -4.57 -6.48 4.39
N ASN A 33 -3.38 -7.03 4.63
CA ASN A 33 -2.11 -6.44 4.20
C ASN A 33 -1.41 -7.28 3.13
N SER A 34 -0.64 -6.61 2.28
CA SER A 34 0.32 -7.25 1.39
C SER A 34 1.62 -6.47 1.45
N ILE A 35 2.65 -7.09 2.06
CA ILE A 35 3.88 -6.41 2.50
C ILE A 35 5.16 -7.07 2.00
N VAL A 36 5.05 -8.25 1.40
CA VAL A 36 6.20 -9.06 0.99
C VAL A 36 6.48 -8.75 -0.48
N PRO A 37 7.63 -8.16 -0.82
CA PRO A 37 7.96 -7.89 -2.19
C PRO A 37 8.08 -9.22 -2.97
N PRO A 38 7.79 -9.20 -4.27
CA PRO A 38 7.89 -10.38 -5.10
C PRO A 38 9.33 -10.86 -5.21
N GLN A 39 9.52 -12.18 -5.16
CA GLN A 39 10.83 -12.80 -5.35
C GLN A 39 11.19 -12.79 -6.84
N MET A 40 12.35 -12.22 -7.18
CA MET A 40 12.91 -12.22 -8.52
C MET A 40 14.07 -13.21 -8.61
N ASN A 41 14.12 -13.99 -9.69
CA ASN A 41 15.25 -14.85 -10.00
C ASN A 41 16.13 -14.17 -11.07
N ALA A 42 17.28 -13.63 -10.64
CA ALA A 42 18.19 -12.94 -11.56
C ALA A 42 18.81 -13.85 -12.64
N ALA A 43 18.79 -15.17 -12.45
CA ALA A 43 19.29 -16.14 -13.42
C ALA A 43 18.26 -16.52 -14.49
N ASP A 44 16.98 -16.16 -14.31
CA ASP A 44 15.89 -16.48 -15.23
C ASP A 44 15.42 -15.21 -15.96
N PRO A 45 15.69 -15.06 -17.28
CA PRO A 45 15.30 -13.88 -18.05
C PRO A 45 13.78 -13.73 -18.23
N THR A 46 12.99 -14.72 -17.83
CA THR A 46 11.53 -14.65 -17.80
C THR A 46 10.98 -14.17 -16.45
N SER A 47 11.81 -14.14 -15.40
CA SER A 47 11.46 -13.61 -14.08
C SER A 47 11.36 -12.08 -14.12
N ARG A 48 10.19 -11.58 -14.55
CA ARG A 48 9.89 -10.15 -14.73
C ARG A 48 8.79 -9.71 -13.78
N VAL A 49 9.11 -9.68 -12.50
CA VAL A 49 8.20 -9.14 -11.48
C VAL A 49 8.90 -8.04 -10.70
N THR A 50 8.27 -6.87 -10.61
CA THR A 50 8.79 -5.74 -9.86
C THR A 50 7.93 -5.49 -8.63
N PRO A 51 8.54 -5.14 -7.47
CA PRO A 51 7.79 -4.64 -6.34
C PRO A 51 6.96 -3.42 -6.74
N VAL A 52 5.80 -3.25 -6.09
CA VAL A 52 4.98 -2.04 -6.24
C VAL A 52 5.85 -0.81 -6.00
N ARG A 53 5.83 0.13 -6.94
CA ARG A 53 6.56 1.40 -6.88
C ARG A 53 5.70 2.53 -7.45
N LEU A 54 6.00 3.74 -7.01
CA LEU A 54 5.51 4.97 -7.63
C LEU A 54 6.00 5.06 -9.08
N VAL A 55 5.11 5.32 -10.03
CA VAL A 55 5.46 5.57 -11.43
C VAL A 55 5.13 6.99 -11.86
N GLU A 56 4.12 7.62 -11.26
CA GLU A 56 3.73 9.00 -11.56
C GLU A 56 3.06 9.66 -10.34
N GLU A 57 3.33 10.95 -10.15
CA GLU A 57 2.56 11.81 -9.24
C GLU A 57 1.76 12.81 -10.08
N THR A 58 0.49 12.96 -9.75
CA THR A 58 -0.44 13.85 -10.42
C THR A 58 -1.05 14.82 -9.40
N THR A 59 -1.80 15.81 -9.87
CA THR A 59 -2.56 16.70 -8.99
C THR A 59 -3.68 15.98 -8.24
N GLU A 60 -4.14 14.82 -8.70
CA GLU A 60 -5.24 14.05 -8.09
C GLU A 60 -4.76 12.90 -7.20
N GLY A 61 -3.49 12.52 -7.28
CA GLY A 61 -2.95 11.39 -6.52
C GLY A 61 -1.70 10.79 -7.14
N ILE A 62 -1.46 9.51 -6.86
CA ILE A 62 -0.29 8.78 -7.33
C ILE A 62 -0.69 7.58 -8.20
N VAL A 63 0.12 7.28 -9.20
CA VAL A 63 0.06 6.04 -9.96
C VAL A 63 1.16 5.11 -9.45
N VAL A 64 0.79 3.88 -9.10
CA VAL A 64 1.72 2.83 -8.69
C VAL A 64 1.62 1.63 -9.62
N ASP A 65 2.73 0.94 -9.84
CA ASP A 65 2.81 -0.27 -10.68
C ASP A 65 3.69 -1.33 -10.03
N GLY A 66 3.33 -2.60 -10.20
CA GLY A 66 4.08 -3.76 -9.72
C GLY A 66 3.23 -4.78 -8.98
N ALA A 67 3.90 -5.66 -8.22
CA ALA A 67 3.26 -6.74 -7.48
C ALA A 67 3.71 -6.77 -6.00
N GLN A 68 2.89 -7.40 -5.18
CA GLN A 68 3.20 -7.82 -3.80
C GLN A 68 2.74 -9.27 -3.61
N MET A 69 3.42 -10.01 -2.73
CA MET A 69 3.09 -11.39 -2.40
C MET A 69 2.27 -11.48 -1.11
N LEU A 70 1.71 -12.67 -0.89
CA LEU A 70 1.09 -13.09 0.37
C LEU A 70 -0.09 -12.21 0.82
N GLY A 71 -0.93 -11.79 -0.12
CA GLY A 71 -2.21 -11.13 0.18
C GLY A 71 -3.26 -12.11 0.73
N THR A 72 -3.02 -12.69 1.91
CA THR A 72 -3.96 -13.62 2.54
C THR A 72 -5.30 -12.94 2.77
N GLY A 73 -6.38 -13.49 2.20
CA GLY A 73 -7.72 -12.89 2.28
C GLY A 73 -7.95 -11.70 1.33
N ALA A 74 -6.97 -11.29 0.50
CA ALA A 74 -7.11 -10.13 -0.38
C ALA A 74 -8.27 -10.26 -1.38
N ALA A 75 -8.61 -11.47 -1.79
CA ALA A 75 -9.73 -11.72 -2.71
C ALA A 75 -11.12 -11.42 -2.11
N VAL A 76 -11.23 -11.31 -0.79
CA VAL A 76 -12.50 -11.15 -0.06
C VAL A 76 -12.47 -9.99 0.94
N ALA A 77 -11.37 -9.24 1.02
CA ALA A 77 -11.23 -8.06 1.87
C ALA A 77 -11.83 -6.83 1.19
N ASP A 78 -12.31 -5.86 1.97
CA ASP A 78 -12.81 -4.58 1.47
C ASP A 78 -11.67 -3.68 0.98
N ALA A 79 -10.48 -3.81 1.57
CA ALA A 79 -9.29 -3.08 1.17
C ALA A 79 -7.99 -3.85 1.45
N ILE A 80 -6.94 -3.50 0.71
CA ILE A 80 -5.60 -4.05 0.86
C ILE A 80 -4.66 -2.92 1.30
N PHE A 81 -4.06 -3.06 2.48
CA PHE A 81 -2.95 -2.21 2.92
C PHE A 81 -1.65 -2.66 2.24
N VAL A 82 -1.26 -1.91 1.21
CA VAL A 82 -0.03 -2.13 0.45
C VAL A 82 1.11 -1.37 1.10
N THR A 83 2.16 -2.09 1.53
CA THR A 83 3.40 -1.50 2.03
C THR A 83 4.57 -2.45 1.76
N SER A 84 5.76 -2.16 2.26
CA SER A 84 6.92 -3.04 2.17
C SER A 84 7.69 -3.03 3.48
N VAL A 85 8.08 -4.21 3.97
CA VAL A 85 9.11 -4.32 5.01
C VAL A 85 10.46 -3.92 4.42
N ARG A 86 11.19 -3.06 5.13
CA ARG A 86 12.50 -2.56 4.71
C ARG A 86 13.61 -3.44 5.28
#